data_AF-A0A9P6VX53-F1
#
_entry.id   AF-A0A9P6VX53-F1
#
_cell.length_a   1.000
_cell.length_b   1.000
_cell.length_c   1.000
_cell.angle_alpha   90.00
_cell.angle_beta   90.00
_cell.angle_gamma   90.00
#
_symmetry.space_group_name_H-M   'P 1'
#
loop_
_entity.id
_entity.type
_entity.pdbx_description
1 polymer ?
#
loop_
_entity_poly.entity_id
_entity_poly.type
_entity_poly.pdbx_seq_one_letter_code
_entity_poly.pdbx_strand_id
1 'polypeptide(L)'
;MAATAASPALSLAPSSDDGCDAVVLLAASPSPTPASSAQSGTSGATSDGLRSLASSAQLETCKREWTSLRRSRAGRRALLVIAFSCLVYLVHHAGMPAQASPRARRDRPRVQTFLEYLDAHFPPSSGQTPPPHIWITLAETEYVRTGVANLDLFVRQINSERSAKFGGTEPETRLVVLCLDDECLCECGQRQIYAYGGYERVRPPQVMRATWPKVGAFIDILPHRDLFFVDADVSFRADPYPHLEPLMEKFDILAQENEALEHFNTGWLWMRRGKVVADAWRAVLVADLHVQSRDQVFFNEVLGTRELRTGLDWAGGRLRTEFTARNGLRIKILDPSLFRVYHLEGRTHLSRHDSIVSTTFFQHFNRKRDGLHDDIEMKLYIAKVEGYWQDVDGYYTRPRRLISIEHLAGSREDMAQLFRTLLTLSYYTSRSFIPPGHVTFLDLVSDVPTRDSFAAFPLSHLAKEGNLYNVSVVEPEFIGHATSILLGRSVLNGSEGRVDEWWRELDEPERERRQRRVLALTRAVEVDMRPHASLASLLRHLTTEPTLLAADHVRLIHADWTGHQHWRAWILPETAQSVDLCDRLDELPTCDQICPFAEERRGLKDPPPWPPMDDVV
;
A
#
# COMPACT_ATOMS: atom_id res chain seq x y z
N MET A 1 -18.14 -1.62 52.50
CA MET A 1 -19.29 -2.24 51.82
C MET A 1 -20.08 -1.15 51.11
N ALA A 2 -19.91 -1.03 49.80
CA ALA A 2 -20.86 -0.39 48.89
C ALA A 2 -20.54 -0.95 47.50
N ALA A 3 -21.59 -1.46 46.84
CA ALA A 3 -21.52 -2.38 45.72
C ALA A 3 -21.30 -1.67 44.38
N THR A 4 -20.59 -2.40 43.53
CA THR A 4 -20.22 -2.18 42.14
C THR A 4 -21.41 -2.22 41.20
N ALA A 5 -21.45 -1.29 40.24
CA ALA A 5 -22.33 -1.35 39.07
C ALA A 5 -21.47 -1.56 37.81
N ALA A 6 -21.68 -2.71 37.17
CA ALA A 6 -21.06 -3.11 35.91
C ALA A 6 -21.71 -2.36 34.73
N SER A 7 -20.89 -1.91 33.77
CA SER A 7 -21.36 -1.39 32.48
C SER A 7 -21.50 -2.53 31.46
N PRO A 8 -22.55 -2.54 30.62
CA PRO A 8 -22.77 -3.61 29.66
C PRO A 8 -21.93 -3.41 28.39
N ALA A 9 -21.30 -4.50 27.95
CA ALA A 9 -20.66 -4.64 26.66
C ALA A 9 -21.72 -4.69 25.54
N LEU A 10 -21.57 -3.84 24.52
CA LEU A 10 -22.33 -3.90 23.27
C LEU A 10 -21.54 -4.71 22.26
N SER A 11 -21.98 -5.95 22.03
CA SER A 11 -21.58 -6.83 20.95
C SER A 11 -22.38 -6.46 19.70
N LEU A 12 -21.71 -6.04 18.63
CA LEU A 12 -22.33 -5.92 17.30
C LEU A 12 -21.86 -7.10 16.44
N ALA A 13 -22.80 -7.98 16.11
CA ALA A 13 -22.63 -9.04 15.13
C ALA A 13 -22.74 -8.46 13.69
N PRO A 14 -21.98 -8.95 12.71
CA PRO A 14 -22.10 -8.52 11.33
C PRO A 14 -23.31 -9.19 10.66
N SER A 15 -24.24 -8.38 10.16
CA SER A 15 -25.31 -8.84 9.26
C SER A 15 -24.78 -8.95 7.83
N SER A 16 -24.94 -10.12 7.23
CA SER A 16 -24.79 -10.39 5.80
C SER A 16 -25.99 -9.84 5.00
N ASP A 17 -25.75 -9.49 3.74
CA ASP A 17 -26.60 -8.74 2.77
C ASP A 17 -26.41 -7.22 2.94
N ASP A 18 -25.83 -6.46 1.99
CA ASP A 18 -26.36 -6.18 0.66
C ASP A 18 -25.29 -5.70 -0.33
N GLY A 19 -25.57 -5.86 -1.62
CA GLY A 19 -24.76 -5.38 -2.74
C GLY A 19 -24.65 -3.85 -2.81
N CYS A 20 -23.50 -3.39 -3.31
CA CYS A 20 -23.22 -1.98 -3.56
C CYS A 20 -24.01 -1.46 -4.77
N ASP A 21 -25.25 -1.03 -4.54
CA ASP A 21 -25.91 -0.09 -5.44
C ASP A 21 -25.44 1.33 -5.08
N ALA A 22 -24.61 1.90 -5.96
CA ALA A 22 -24.10 3.25 -5.85
C ALA A 22 -25.24 4.28 -5.89
N VAL A 23 -25.69 4.72 -4.72
CA VAL A 23 -26.45 5.96 -4.55
C VAL A 23 -25.73 6.86 -3.54
N VAL A 24 -25.46 8.06 -4.03
CA VAL A 24 -24.76 9.20 -3.43
C VAL A 24 -25.36 9.64 -2.08
N LEU A 25 -24.48 9.98 -1.12
CA LEU A 25 -24.64 10.67 0.19
C LEU A 25 -24.54 9.79 1.44
N LEU A 26 -23.46 9.97 2.20
CA LEU A 26 -23.54 10.07 3.67
C LEU A 26 -22.60 11.17 4.17
N ALA A 27 -23.19 12.31 4.53
CA ALA A 27 -22.61 13.25 5.47
C ALA A 27 -22.88 12.71 6.88
N ALA A 28 -21.85 12.46 7.67
CA ALA A 28 -21.99 12.20 9.10
C ALA A 28 -21.50 13.44 9.86
N SER A 29 -22.45 14.19 10.45
CA SER A 29 -22.19 15.09 11.57
C SER A 29 -22.90 14.54 12.81
N PRO A 30 -22.35 14.70 14.02
CA PRO A 30 -22.91 14.09 15.22
C PRO A 30 -23.96 14.98 15.90
N SER A 31 -24.80 14.32 16.72
CA SER A 31 -25.67 14.83 17.82
C SER A 31 -27.15 15.09 17.48
N PRO A 32 -28.11 15.02 18.44
CA PRO A 32 -28.18 14.35 19.75
C PRO A 32 -29.41 13.39 19.90
N THR A 33 -29.45 12.61 20.98
CA THR A 33 -30.59 11.76 21.43
C THR A 33 -31.91 12.54 21.60
N PRO A 34 -33.12 11.94 21.44
CA PRO A 34 -33.67 11.02 22.46
C PRO A 34 -34.71 9.93 22.03
N ALA A 35 -34.89 8.97 22.96
CA ALA A 35 -36.11 8.25 23.41
C ALA A 35 -36.98 7.33 22.51
N SER A 36 -36.87 6.03 22.82
CA SER A 36 -37.86 4.92 22.91
C SER A 36 -39.17 4.90 22.10
N SER A 37 -39.42 3.77 21.43
CA SER A 37 -40.57 2.87 21.73
C SER A 37 -40.33 1.48 21.09
N ALA A 38 -40.93 0.45 21.71
CA ALA A 38 -40.70 -0.97 21.44
C ALA A 38 -41.90 -1.63 20.72
N GLN A 39 -41.66 -2.70 19.96
CA GLN A 39 -42.16 -4.08 20.18
C GLN A 39 -42.35 -4.94 18.91
N SER A 40 -42.05 -6.24 19.09
CA SER A 40 -42.50 -7.45 18.37
C SER A 40 -41.91 -7.71 16.97
N GLY A 41 -41.55 -8.93 16.55
CA GLY A 41 -41.62 -10.26 17.13
C GLY A 41 -41.69 -11.33 16.02
N THR A 42 -40.92 -12.41 16.19
CA THR A 42 -41.08 -13.78 15.63
C THR A 42 -40.58 -14.17 14.22
N SER A 43 -39.55 -15.05 14.26
CA SER A 43 -39.40 -16.39 13.65
C SER A 43 -39.01 -16.59 12.17
N GLY A 44 -37.91 -17.34 11.99
CA GLY A 44 -37.98 -18.62 11.24
C GLY A 44 -37.05 -18.81 10.02
N ALA A 45 -35.83 -19.29 10.27
CA ALA A 45 -35.04 -20.25 9.47
C ALA A 45 -34.99 -20.12 7.92
N THR A 46 -33.86 -19.62 7.42
CA THR A 46 -33.19 -20.02 6.16
C THR A 46 -31.68 -20.11 6.52
N SER A 47 -30.78 -20.87 5.93
CA SER A 47 -30.61 -21.44 4.60
C SER A 47 -29.46 -22.46 4.72
N ASP A 48 -29.62 -23.67 4.20
CA ASP A 48 -28.49 -24.58 4.03
C ASP A 48 -28.72 -25.43 2.79
N GLY A 49 -27.72 -25.41 1.90
CA GLY A 49 -27.67 -26.23 0.69
C GLY A 49 -27.97 -25.45 -0.59
N LEU A 50 -26.95 -24.78 -1.13
CA LEU A 50 -26.63 -24.70 -2.57
C LEU A 50 -25.48 -23.71 -2.80
N ARG A 51 -24.24 -24.14 -2.57
CA ARG A 51 -23.04 -23.53 -3.16
C ARG A 51 -22.10 -24.62 -3.62
N SER A 52 -22.15 -24.96 -4.92
CA SER A 52 -21.03 -25.59 -5.60
C SER A 52 -21.00 -25.15 -7.08
N LEU A 53 -19.92 -24.43 -7.42
CA LEU A 53 -19.17 -24.40 -8.68
C LEU A 53 -19.90 -24.79 -9.97
N ALA A 54 -20.07 -23.83 -10.88
CA ALA A 54 -20.45 -24.09 -12.27
C ALA A 54 -19.30 -23.76 -13.22
N SER A 55 -18.63 -24.80 -13.72
CA SER A 55 -17.81 -24.76 -14.92
C SER A 55 -18.70 -24.68 -16.17
N SER A 56 -18.11 -24.22 -17.28
CA SER A 56 -18.76 -24.01 -18.59
C SER A 56 -19.53 -25.23 -19.15
N ALA A 57 -19.27 -26.43 -18.63
CA ALA A 57 -19.97 -27.66 -19.01
C ALA A 57 -21.42 -27.76 -18.49
N GLN A 58 -21.76 -27.12 -17.36
CA GLN A 58 -23.12 -27.19 -16.78
C GLN A 58 -24.14 -26.31 -17.52
N LEU A 59 -23.69 -25.23 -18.18
CA LEU A 59 -24.57 -24.32 -18.91
C LEU A 59 -25.13 -24.95 -20.20
N GLU A 60 -24.35 -25.82 -20.84
CA GLU A 60 -24.76 -26.64 -22.00
C GLU A 60 -25.80 -27.69 -21.59
N THR A 61 -25.61 -28.36 -20.46
CA THR A 61 -26.57 -29.34 -19.91
C THR A 61 -27.89 -28.67 -19.54
N CYS A 62 -27.83 -27.50 -18.91
CA CYS A 62 -29.01 -26.72 -18.53
C CYS A 62 -29.79 -26.21 -19.76
N LYS A 63 -29.10 -25.79 -20.83
CA LYS A 63 -29.73 -25.42 -22.12
C LYS A 63 -30.41 -26.62 -22.81
N ARG A 64 -29.83 -27.82 -22.72
CA ARG A 64 -30.41 -29.07 -23.27
C ARG A 64 -31.64 -29.52 -22.48
N GLU A 65 -31.62 -29.42 -21.15
CA GLU A 65 -32.79 -29.73 -20.32
C GLU A 65 -33.92 -28.71 -20.50
N TRP A 66 -33.59 -27.42 -20.66
CA TRP A 66 -34.56 -26.36 -20.95
C TRP A 66 -35.28 -26.54 -22.29
N THR A 67 -34.55 -26.99 -23.32
CA THR A 67 -35.14 -27.30 -24.63
C THR A 67 -35.95 -28.59 -24.63
N SER A 68 -35.60 -29.56 -23.76
CA SER A 68 -36.38 -30.77 -23.51
C SER A 68 -37.72 -30.48 -22.82
N LEU A 69 -37.72 -29.63 -21.78
CA LEU A 69 -38.92 -29.23 -21.02
C LEU A 69 -39.94 -28.44 -21.87
N ARG A 70 -39.49 -27.67 -22.88
CA ARG A 70 -40.39 -26.97 -23.83
C ARG A 70 -41.18 -27.92 -24.73
N ARG A 71 -40.64 -29.11 -25.01
CA ARG A 71 -41.22 -30.07 -25.97
C ARG A 71 -42.23 -31.02 -25.32
N SER A 72 -42.16 -31.26 -24.01
CA SER A 72 -43.12 -32.13 -23.32
C SER A 72 -44.40 -31.39 -22.90
N ARG A 73 -45.56 -32.05 -23.07
CA ARG A 73 -46.86 -31.51 -22.60
C ARG A 73 -46.89 -31.29 -21.07
N ALA A 74 -46.10 -32.05 -20.31
CA ALA A 74 -45.95 -31.88 -18.87
C ALA A 74 -45.13 -30.63 -18.49
N GLY A 75 -44.05 -30.34 -19.23
CA GLY A 75 -43.22 -29.16 -18.98
C GLY A 75 -43.91 -27.83 -19.30
N ARG A 76 -44.82 -27.81 -20.30
CA ARG A 76 -45.65 -26.63 -20.58
C ARG A 76 -46.67 -26.34 -19.47
N ARG A 77 -47.18 -27.37 -18.78
CA ARG A 77 -48.08 -27.19 -17.63
C ARG A 77 -47.32 -26.64 -16.41
N ALA A 78 -46.10 -27.10 -16.15
CA ALA A 78 -45.26 -26.56 -15.09
C ALA A 78 -44.89 -25.07 -15.33
N LEU A 79 -44.55 -24.71 -16.58
CA LEU A 79 -44.28 -23.32 -16.96
C LEU A 79 -45.52 -22.41 -16.85
N LEU A 80 -46.72 -22.94 -17.10
CA LEU A 80 -47.97 -22.21 -16.91
C LEU A 80 -48.28 -21.96 -15.44
N VAL A 81 -47.98 -22.91 -14.56
CA VAL A 81 -48.14 -22.74 -13.10
C VAL A 81 -47.16 -21.69 -12.57
N ILE A 82 -45.90 -21.71 -13.00
CA ILE A 82 -44.89 -20.71 -12.60
C ILE A 82 -45.28 -19.32 -13.11
N ALA A 83 -45.71 -19.20 -14.37
CA ALA A 83 -46.17 -17.93 -14.92
C ALA A 83 -47.42 -17.40 -14.21
N PHE A 84 -48.34 -18.29 -13.81
CA PHE A 84 -49.53 -17.91 -13.05
C PHE A 84 -49.18 -17.48 -11.62
N SER A 85 -48.23 -18.15 -10.95
CA SER A 85 -47.72 -17.73 -9.64
C SER A 85 -47.01 -16.37 -9.68
N CYS A 86 -46.22 -16.09 -10.73
CA CYS A 86 -45.61 -14.76 -10.91
C CYS A 86 -46.65 -13.68 -11.21
N LEU A 87 -47.70 -14.00 -11.98
CA LEU A 87 -48.78 -13.06 -12.28
C LEU A 87 -49.62 -12.74 -11.03
N VAL A 88 -49.93 -13.76 -10.21
CA VAL A 88 -50.63 -13.57 -8.93
C VAL A 88 -49.80 -12.75 -7.95
N TYR A 89 -48.48 -12.96 -7.90
CA TYR A 89 -47.56 -12.15 -7.09
C TYR A 89 -47.52 -10.67 -7.55
N LEU A 90 -47.49 -10.42 -8.86
CA LEU A 90 -47.52 -9.07 -9.43
C LEU A 90 -48.86 -8.36 -9.22
N VAL A 91 -49.98 -9.10 -9.27
CA VAL A 91 -51.31 -8.54 -9.01
C VAL A 91 -51.54 -8.25 -7.53
N HIS A 92 -50.96 -9.04 -6.62
CA HIS A 92 -51.07 -8.78 -5.17
C HIS A 92 -50.23 -7.58 -4.69
N HIS A 93 -49.23 -7.14 -5.47
CA HIS A 93 -48.41 -5.97 -5.17
C HIS A 93 -48.74 -4.71 -5.99
N ALA A 94 -49.74 -4.77 -6.86
CA ALA A 94 -50.23 -3.63 -7.63
C ALA A 94 -51.59 -3.15 -7.11
N GLY A 95 -51.63 -2.65 -5.87
CA GLY A 95 -52.89 -2.22 -5.25
C GLY A 95 -52.74 -1.33 -4.02
N MET A 96 -52.18 -0.12 -4.18
CA MET A 96 -52.50 1.02 -3.30
C MET A 96 -52.74 2.29 -4.13
N PRO A 97 -53.70 3.15 -3.77
CA PRO A 97 -54.14 4.26 -4.63
C PRO A 97 -53.14 5.41 -4.62
N ALA A 98 -52.84 5.92 -5.81
CA ALA A 98 -52.08 7.14 -6.01
C ALA A 98 -52.89 8.36 -5.53
N GLN A 99 -52.52 8.92 -4.38
CA GLN A 99 -52.69 10.36 -4.16
C GLN A 99 -51.65 11.08 -5.03
N ALA A 100 -52.14 11.89 -5.96
CA ALA A 100 -51.33 12.69 -6.85
C ALA A 100 -50.51 13.72 -6.05
N SER A 101 -49.27 13.36 -5.74
CA SER A 101 -48.25 14.34 -5.37
C SER A 101 -47.67 14.94 -6.67
N PRO A 102 -47.37 16.25 -6.72
CA PRO A 102 -46.88 16.89 -7.93
C PRO A 102 -45.62 16.18 -8.40
N ARG A 103 -45.49 15.94 -9.70
CA ARG A 103 -44.27 15.41 -10.33
C ARG A 103 -43.07 16.26 -9.89
N ALA A 104 -42.39 15.84 -8.83
CA ALA A 104 -41.03 16.24 -8.57
C ALA A 104 -40.21 15.66 -9.73
N ARG A 105 -39.72 16.56 -10.57
CA ARG A 105 -38.61 16.32 -11.47
C ARG A 105 -37.59 15.50 -10.67
N ARG A 106 -37.32 14.25 -11.08
CA ARG A 106 -36.15 13.53 -10.59
C ARG A 106 -34.95 14.31 -11.10
N ASP A 107 -34.53 15.30 -10.34
CA ASP A 107 -33.26 15.97 -10.52
C ASP A 107 -32.21 14.86 -10.46
N ARG A 108 -31.43 14.72 -11.54
CA ARG A 108 -30.22 13.91 -11.49
C ARG A 108 -29.41 14.39 -10.28
N PRO A 109 -28.91 13.51 -9.41
CA PRO A 109 -28.11 13.95 -8.28
C PRO A 109 -26.98 14.83 -8.83
N ARG A 110 -26.93 16.09 -8.38
CA ARG A 110 -25.90 17.04 -8.75
C ARG A 110 -24.56 16.40 -8.38
N VAL A 111 -23.70 16.18 -9.38
CA VAL A 111 -22.33 15.73 -9.11
C VAL A 111 -21.66 16.85 -8.33
N GLN A 112 -21.39 16.61 -7.05
CA GLN A 112 -20.66 17.54 -6.20
C GLN A 112 -19.27 17.76 -6.81
N THR A 113 -18.88 19.02 -7.02
CA THR A 113 -17.51 19.32 -7.48
C THR A 113 -16.51 19.01 -6.37
N PHE A 114 -15.24 18.85 -6.71
CA PHE A 114 -14.23 18.57 -5.67
C PHE A 114 -14.09 19.75 -4.69
N LEU A 115 -14.21 20.99 -5.18
CA LEU A 115 -14.22 22.17 -4.31
C LEU A 115 -15.42 22.16 -3.36
N GLU A 116 -16.63 21.86 -3.86
CA GLU A 116 -17.83 21.72 -3.02
C GLU A 116 -17.67 20.60 -1.97
N TYR A 117 -16.94 19.53 -2.29
CA TYR A 117 -16.59 18.47 -1.35
C TYR A 117 -15.64 18.97 -0.25
N LEU A 118 -14.54 19.63 -0.62
CA LEU A 118 -13.59 20.18 0.34
C LEU A 118 -14.21 21.27 1.22
N ASP A 119 -15.09 22.12 0.69
CA ASP A 119 -15.77 23.15 1.47
C ASP A 119 -16.77 22.57 2.47
N ALA A 120 -17.41 21.44 2.13
CA ALA A 120 -18.32 20.75 3.04
C ALA A 120 -17.60 20.07 4.21
N HIS A 121 -16.39 19.55 3.99
CA HIS A 121 -15.63 18.81 5.01
C HIS A 121 -14.60 19.66 5.74
N PHE A 122 -14.00 20.63 5.06
CA PHE A 122 -12.88 21.44 5.54
C PHE A 122 -13.08 22.93 5.19
N PRO A 123 -14.16 23.59 5.66
CA PRO A 123 -14.47 24.95 5.23
C PRO A 123 -13.33 25.91 5.59
N PRO A 124 -12.94 26.86 4.70
CA PRO A 124 -11.85 27.81 4.98
C PRO A 124 -12.15 28.72 6.18
N SER A 125 -13.44 28.86 6.50
CA SER A 125 -13.99 29.70 7.56
C SER A 125 -14.35 28.93 8.83
N SER A 126 -13.89 27.69 9.00
CA SER A 126 -14.27 26.79 10.12
C SER A 126 -13.88 27.28 11.52
N GLY A 127 -13.26 28.46 11.66
CA GLY A 127 -12.74 28.96 12.94
C GLY A 127 -11.45 28.28 13.39
N GLN A 128 -10.98 27.26 12.68
CA GLN A 128 -9.62 26.73 12.82
C GLN A 128 -8.64 27.74 12.22
N THR A 129 -7.90 28.41 13.10
CA THR A 129 -6.72 29.20 12.74
C THR A 129 -5.51 28.53 13.36
N PRO A 130 -4.52 28.11 12.55
CA PRO A 130 -4.43 28.24 11.08
C PRO A 130 -5.29 27.21 10.30
N PRO A 131 -5.64 27.49 9.02
CA PRO A 131 -6.42 26.57 8.18
C PRO A 131 -5.64 25.28 7.90
N PRO A 132 -6.31 24.12 7.74
CA PRO A 132 -5.63 22.85 7.56
C PRO A 132 -4.86 22.79 6.24
N HIS A 133 -3.74 22.07 6.25
CA HIS A 133 -3.06 21.67 5.04
C HIS A 133 -3.84 20.56 4.32
N ILE A 134 -4.19 20.79 3.07
CA ILE A 134 -4.91 19.81 2.25
C ILE A 134 -3.89 18.96 1.50
N TRP A 135 -3.87 17.67 1.83
CA TRP A 135 -3.12 16.65 1.10
C TRP A 135 -4.08 15.92 0.17
N ILE A 136 -3.65 15.67 -1.05
CA ILE A 136 -4.36 14.80 -1.96
C ILE A 136 -3.45 13.71 -2.49
N THR A 137 -4.02 12.52 -2.62
CA THR A 137 -3.38 11.36 -3.24
C THR A 137 -4.32 10.76 -4.28
N LEU A 138 -3.80 9.93 -5.16
CA LEU A 138 -4.55 9.23 -6.19
C LEU A 138 -4.36 7.74 -6.01
N ALA A 139 -5.45 6.97 -5.98
CA ALA A 139 -5.34 5.53 -5.79
C ALA A 139 -6.48 4.75 -6.46
N GLU A 140 -6.14 3.54 -6.88
CA GLU A 140 -7.08 2.45 -7.07
C GLU A 140 -7.17 1.61 -5.79
N THR A 141 -8.10 0.66 -5.76
CA THR A 141 -8.40 -0.14 -4.58
C THR A 141 -7.18 -0.79 -3.92
N GLU A 142 -6.26 -1.39 -4.69
CA GLU A 142 -5.08 -2.07 -4.15
C GLU A 142 -4.17 -1.10 -3.36
N TYR A 143 -4.01 0.12 -3.87
CA TYR A 143 -3.26 1.18 -3.19
C TYR A 143 -3.99 1.74 -1.96
N VAL A 144 -5.33 1.74 -1.95
CA VAL A 144 -6.10 2.13 -0.75
C VAL A 144 -5.79 1.21 0.42
N ARG A 145 -5.71 -0.10 0.17
CA ARG A 145 -5.41 -1.11 1.19
C ARG A 145 -3.97 -1.07 1.68
N THR A 146 -3.06 -0.46 0.91
CA THR A 146 -1.62 -0.48 1.16
C THR A 146 -1.05 0.92 1.35
N GLY A 147 -0.55 1.55 0.29
CA GLY A 147 0.20 2.81 0.34
C GLY A 147 -0.60 3.99 0.89
N VAL A 148 -1.89 4.11 0.55
CA VAL A 148 -2.76 5.13 1.14
C VAL A 148 -3.02 4.87 2.62
N ALA A 149 -3.22 3.61 3.03
CA ALA A 149 -3.39 3.27 4.44
C ALA A 149 -2.13 3.63 5.25
N ASN A 150 -0.95 3.39 4.67
CA ASN A 150 0.33 3.85 5.24
C ASN A 150 0.37 5.37 5.40
N LEU A 151 0.01 6.12 4.36
CA LEU A 151 -0.01 7.58 4.34
C LEU A 151 -1.04 8.17 5.34
N ASP A 152 -2.24 7.59 5.42
CA ASP A 152 -3.30 8.01 6.35
C ASP A 152 -2.86 7.83 7.81
N LEU A 153 -2.29 6.67 8.15
CA LEU A 153 -1.75 6.41 9.50
C LEU A 153 -0.67 7.43 9.87
N PHE A 154 0.23 7.73 8.93
CA PHE A 154 1.27 8.74 9.13
C PHE A 154 0.68 10.14 9.37
N VAL A 155 -0.29 10.58 8.55
CA VAL A 155 -0.98 11.88 8.70
C VAL A 155 -1.72 11.97 10.02
N ARG A 156 -2.43 10.91 10.44
CA ARG A 156 -3.11 10.86 11.74
C ARG A 156 -2.12 11.00 12.89
N GLN A 157 -0.97 10.33 12.80
CA GLN A 157 0.07 10.42 13.82
C GLN A 157 0.70 11.82 13.87
N ILE A 158 1.02 12.43 12.72
CA ILE A 158 1.51 13.82 12.67
C ILE A 158 0.54 14.76 13.38
N ASN A 159 -0.76 14.68 13.07
CA ASN A 159 -1.76 15.56 13.66
C ASN A 159 -1.82 15.40 15.18
N SER A 160 -1.82 14.15 15.67
CA SER A 160 -1.82 13.85 17.10
C SER A 160 -0.59 14.43 17.80
N GLU A 161 0.61 14.16 17.27
CA GLU A 161 1.86 14.61 17.88
C GLU A 161 2.06 16.12 17.78
N ARG A 162 1.70 16.77 16.66
CA ARG A 162 1.74 18.23 16.55
C ARG A 162 0.77 18.89 17.52
N SER A 163 -0.45 18.36 17.62
CA SER A 163 -1.45 18.87 18.56
C SER A 163 -0.93 18.79 20.01
N ALA A 164 -0.34 17.66 20.40
CA ALA A 164 0.26 17.49 21.72
C ALA A 164 1.47 18.40 21.96
N LYS A 165 2.38 18.52 20.99
CA LYS A 165 3.62 19.30 21.11
C LYS A 165 3.40 20.80 21.09
N PHE A 166 2.47 21.27 20.26
CA PHE A 166 2.24 22.69 19.98
C PHE A 166 0.88 23.19 20.49
N GLY A 167 0.12 22.37 21.22
CA GLY A 167 -1.17 22.79 21.79
C GLY A 167 -2.24 23.11 20.75
N GLY A 168 -2.17 22.48 19.58
CA GLY A 168 -3.12 22.69 18.47
C GLY A 168 -2.99 24.04 17.76
N THR A 169 -1.89 24.78 17.95
CA THR A 169 -1.64 26.05 17.24
C THR A 169 -1.15 25.86 15.80
N GLU A 170 -0.69 24.65 15.48
CA GLU A 170 -0.20 24.29 14.17
C GLU A 170 -1.33 23.79 13.25
N PRO A 171 -1.23 23.99 11.92
CA PRO A 171 -2.24 23.51 11.00
C PRO A 171 -2.33 21.98 11.03
N GLU A 172 -3.56 21.45 11.10
CA GLU A 172 -3.78 20.02 10.88
C GLU A 172 -3.61 19.66 9.41
N THR A 173 -3.19 18.43 9.14
CA THR A 173 -3.10 17.85 7.81
C THR A 173 -4.35 17.01 7.51
N ARG A 174 -4.98 17.23 6.36
CA ARG A 174 -6.17 16.48 5.92
C ARG A 174 -5.89 15.80 4.58
N LEU A 175 -5.81 14.47 4.61
CA LEU A 175 -5.61 13.63 3.43
C LEU A 175 -6.95 13.33 2.74
N VAL A 176 -7.01 13.53 1.42
CA VAL A 176 -8.15 13.15 0.58
C VAL A 176 -7.68 12.30 -0.59
N VAL A 177 -8.33 11.16 -0.78
CA VAL A 177 -8.02 10.21 -1.86
C VAL A 177 -8.88 10.52 -3.07
N LEU A 178 -8.24 10.77 -4.20
CA LEU A 178 -8.89 10.79 -5.51
C LEU A 178 -9.02 9.33 -5.98
N CYS A 179 -10.23 8.80 -5.97
CA CYS A 179 -10.45 7.39 -6.30
C CYS A 179 -10.54 7.17 -7.81
N LEU A 180 -9.82 6.16 -8.29
CA LEU A 180 -9.79 5.74 -9.69
C LEU A 180 -10.91 4.75 -10.06
N ASP A 181 -11.53 4.10 -9.09
CA ASP A 181 -12.65 3.17 -9.25
C ASP A 181 -13.66 3.27 -8.09
N ASP A 182 -14.83 2.63 -8.24
CA ASP A 182 -15.88 2.65 -7.23
C ASP A 182 -15.51 1.79 -6.00
N GLU A 183 -14.72 0.72 -6.16
CA GLU A 183 -14.27 -0.12 -5.04
C GLU A 183 -13.33 0.67 -4.10
N CYS A 184 -12.52 1.59 -4.64
CA CYS A 184 -11.69 2.51 -3.86
C CYS A 184 -12.54 3.36 -2.91
N LEU A 185 -13.70 3.85 -3.37
CA LEU A 185 -14.61 4.62 -2.52
C LEU A 185 -15.17 3.79 -1.37
N CYS A 186 -15.51 2.53 -1.64
CA CYS A 186 -16.00 1.60 -0.62
C CYS A 186 -14.92 1.33 0.43
N GLU A 187 -13.69 1.04 0.01
CA GLU A 187 -12.55 0.77 0.89
C GLU A 187 -12.16 1.99 1.73
N CYS A 188 -12.11 3.18 1.12
CA CYS A 188 -11.90 4.42 1.86
C CYS A 188 -13.01 4.64 2.90
N GLY A 189 -14.28 4.38 2.55
CA GLY A 189 -15.40 4.46 3.48
C GLY A 189 -15.26 3.51 4.68
N GLN A 190 -14.86 2.26 4.44
CA GLN A 190 -14.61 1.27 5.50
C GLN A 190 -13.45 1.69 6.43
N ARG A 191 -12.39 2.29 5.87
CA ARG A 191 -11.22 2.78 6.61
C ARG A 191 -11.40 4.19 7.21
N GLN A 192 -12.55 4.83 6.97
CA GLN A 192 -12.84 6.21 7.37
C GLN A 192 -11.84 7.24 6.80
N ILE A 193 -11.39 7.01 5.57
CA ILE A 193 -10.51 7.90 4.83
C ILE A 193 -11.37 8.78 3.91
N TYR A 194 -11.10 10.09 3.88
CA TYR A 194 -11.80 11.01 2.98
C TYR A 194 -11.46 10.67 1.52
N ALA A 195 -12.49 10.56 0.67
CA ALA A 195 -12.31 10.19 -0.72
C ALA A 195 -13.29 10.91 -1.66
N TYR A 196 -12.83 11.12 -2.90
CA TYR A 196 -13.58 11.75 -3.98
C TYR A 196 -13.41 10.97 -5.29
N GLY A 197 -14.51 10.50 -5.87
CA GLY A 197 -14.52 9.74 -7.13
C GLY A 197 -15.13 10.48 -8.32
N GLY A 198 -15.39 11.78 -8.19
CA GLY A 198 -16.10 12.55 -9.23
C GLY A 198 -15.31 12.69 -10.54
N TYR A 199 -13.97 12.73 -10.48
CA TYR A 199 -13.14 12.93 -11.67
C TYR A 199 -13.20 11.77 -12.65
N GLU A 200 -13.23 10.51 -12.20
CA GLU A 200 -13.28 9.37 -13.11
C GLU A 200 -14.55 9.40 -13.99
N ARG A 201 -15.66 9.91 -13.44
CA ARG A 201 -16.95 10.03 -14.15
C ARG A 201 -16.95 11.06 -15.28
N VAL A 202 -15.99 11.99 -15.27
CA VAL A 202 -15.88 13.09 -16.24
C VAL A 202 -14.55 13.06 -17.01
N ARG A 203 -13.85 11.93 -16.99
CA ARG A 203 -12.53 11.79 -17.62
C ARG A 203 -12.60 11.97 -19.14
N PRO A 204 -11.81 12.90 -19.71
CA PRO A 204 -11.63 12.96 -21.15
C PRO A 204 -10.93 11.68 -21.66
N PRO A 205 -11.41 11.04 -22.74
CA PRO A 205 -10.84 9.78 -23.22
C PRO A 205 -9.39 9.90 -23.70
N GLN A 206 -8.94 11.11 -24.06
CA GLN A 206 -7.57 11.41 -24.51
C GLN A 206 -6.56 11.41 -23.35
N VAL A 207 -7.02 11.69 -22.13
CA VAL A 207 -6.15 11.84 -20.95
C VAL A 207 -6.01 10.49 -20.24
N MET A 208 -4.79 10.16 -19.84
CA MET A 208 -4.51 8.94 -19.07
C MET A 208 -5.35 8.88 -17.79
N ARG A 209 -5.86 7.69 -17.45
CA ARG A 209 -6.65 7.45 -16.24
C ARG A 209 -5.92 7.89 -14.97
N ALA A 210 -4.64 7.56 -14.86
CA ALA A 210 -3.79 7.94 -13.73
C ALA A 210 -3.38 9.42 -13.71
N THR A 211 -3.67 10.19 -14.77
CA THR A 211 -3.27 11.61 -14.87
C THR A 211 -4.46 12.54 -14.68
N TRP A 212 -5.64 12.18 -15.19
CA TRP A 212 -6.79 13.07 -15.21
C TRP A 212 -7.24 13.57 -13.82
N PRO A 213 -7.48 12.71 -12.81
CA PRO A 213 -7.98 13.21 -11.53
C PRO A 213 -7.01 14.14 -10.82
N LYS A 214 -5.71 13.89 -10.97
CA LYS A 214 -4.63 14.75 -10.46
C LYS A 214 -4.67 16.14 -11.10
N VAL A 215 -4.64 16.20 -12.43
CA VAL A 215 -4.66 17.47 -13.18
C VAL A 215 -5.98 18.23 -12.96
N GLY A 216 -7.12 17.53 -12.98
CA GLY A 216 -8.44 18.09 -12.69
C GLY A 216 -8.51 18.71 -11.29
N ALA A 217 -8.05 17.98 -10.27
CA ALA A 217 -7.99 18.48 -8.89
C ALA A 217 -7.13 19.73 -8.75
N PHE A 218 -5.97 19.77 -9.41
CA PHE A 218 -5.09 20.94 -9.36
C PHE A 218 -5.77 22.18 -9.97
N ILE A 219 -6.42 22.03 -11.13
CA ILE A 219 -7.10 23.13 -11.81
C ILE A 219 -8.28 23.67 -10.97
N ASP A 220 -9.02 22.78 -10.31
CA ASP A 220 -10.20 23.14 -9.52
C ASP A 220 -9.84 23.76 -8.18
N ILE A 221 -8.78 23.30 -7.51
CA ILE A 221 -8.48 23.67 -6.12
C ILE A 221 -7.45 24.79 -5.98
N LEU A 222 -6.41 24.82 -6.81
CA LEU A 222 -5.33 25.80 -6.68
C LEU A 222 -5.78 27.27 -6.79
N PRO A 223 -6.89 27.66 -7.46
CA PRO A 223 -7.38 29.03 -7.36
C PRO A 223 -7.83 29.43 -5.94
N HIS A 224 -8.09 28.46 -5.06
CA HIS A 224 -8.75 28.67 -3.77
C HIS A 224 -7.88 28.28 -2.57
N ARG A 225 -7.07 27.21 -2.69
CA ARG A 225 -6.36 26.59 -1.56
C ARG A 225 -4.94 26.15 -1.94
N ASP A 226 -4.05 26.23 -0.96
CA ASP A 226 -2.73 25.59 -1.04
C ASP A 226 -2.94 24.07 -1.03
N LEU A 227 -2.09 23.35 -1.74
CA LEU A 227 -2.29 21.92 -1.98
C LEU A 227 -0.98 21.18 -1.89
N PHE A 228 -0.99 20.06 -1.18
CA PHE A 228 0.10 19.09 -1.21
C PHE A 228 -0.36 17.83 -1.97
N PHE A 229 0.29 17.54 -3.09
CA PHE A 229 0.08 16.27 -3.79
C PHE A 229 1.15 15.25 -3.41
N VAL A 230 0.68 14.02 -3.19
CA VAL A 230 1.47 12.87 -2.72
C VAL A 230 0.98 11.62 -3.43
N ASP A 231 1.78 11.02 -4.30
CA ASP A 231 1.43 9.71 -4.88
C ASP A 231 1.29 8.66 -3.77
N ALA A 232 0.42 7.67 -3.98
CA ALA A 232 0.11 6.65 -2.98
C ALA A 232 1.31 5.73 -2.65
N ASP A 233 2.36 5.75 -3.47
CA ASP A 233 3.60 5.01 -3.27
C ASP A 233 4.70 5.83 -2.57
N VAL A 234 4.41 7.08 -2.18
CA VAL A 234 5.34 7.92 -1.40
C VAL A 234 5.21 7.59 0.09
N SER A 235 6.34 7.30 0.71
CA SER A 235 6.43 7.06 2.16
C SER A 235 7.34 8.08 2.86
N PHE A 236 7.04 8.32 4.13
CA PHE A 236 7.74 9.32 4.95
C PHE A 236 8.33 8.69 6.19
N ARG A 237 9.52 9.16 6.53
CA ARG A 237 10.16 8.85 7.80
C ARG A 237 9.71 9.81 8.90
N ALA A 238 9.53 11.08 8.57
CA ALA A 238 9.22 12.14 9.53
C ALA A 238 8.44 13.30 8.90
N ASP A 239 7.89 14.15 9.75
CA ASP A 239 7.13 15.36 9.40
C ASP A 239 7.91 16.22 8.40
N PRO A 240 7.40 16.44 7.18
CA PRO A 240 8.11 17.25 6.18
C PRO A 240 8.02 18.76 6.46
N TYR A 241 7.04 19.22 7.23
CA TYR A 241 6.70 20.63 7.38
C TYR A 241 7.78 21.54 7.97
N PRO A 242 8.58 21.12 8.95
CA PRO A 242 9.71 21.93 9.45
C PRO A 242 10.66 22.39 8.35
N HIS A 243 10.70 21.68 7.21
CA HIS A 243 11.52 21.99 6.05
C HIS A 243 10.74 22.65 4.90
N LEU A 244 9.41 22.61 4.92
CA LEU A 244 8.56 23.18 3.88
C LEU A 244 8.00 24.54 4.26
N GLU A 245 7.46 24.70 5.48
CA GLU A 245 6.81 25.94 5.94
C GLU A 245 7.69 27.19 5.77
N PRO A 246 9.01 27.17 6.08
CA PRO A 246 9.89 28.33 5.87
C PRO A 246 10.05 28.75 4.39
N LEU A 247 9.64 27.89 3.46
CA LEU A 247 9.73 28.08 2.01
C LEU A 247 8.37 28.41 1.39
N MET A 248 7.26 28.01 2.01
CA MET A 248 5.89 28.17 1.50
C MET A 248 5.51 29.64 1.26
N GLU A 249 6.08 30.59 2.00
CA GLU A 249 5.87 32.04 1.77
C GLU A 249 6.73 32.62 0.65
N LYS A 250 7.83 31.94 0.29
CA LYS A 250 8.83 32.43 -0.68
C LYS A 250 8.67 31.87 -2.08
N PHE A 251 8.09 30.67 -2.20
CA PHE A 251 7.95 29.97 -3.47
C PHE A 251 6.50 29.60 -3.74
N ASP A 252 6.18 29.41 -5.01
CA ASP A 252 4.85 29.04 -5.47
C ASP A 252 4.73 27.52 -5.65
N ILE A 253 5.86 26.84 -5.91
CA ILE A 253 5.96 25.38 -6.00
C ILE A 253 7.21 24.91 -5.24
N LEU A 254 7.04 23.90 -4.38
CA LEU A 254 8.12 23.14 -3.76
C LEU A 254 8.05 21.70 -4.30
N ALA A 255 9.13 21.23 -4.93
CA ALA A 255 9.15 19.93 -5.58
C ALA A 255 10.45 19.17 -5.29
N GLN A 256 10.39 17.85 -5.43
CA GLN A 256 11.57 16.98 -5.33
C GLN A 256 12.33 16.92 -6.66
N GLU A 257 13.66 16.73 -6.61
CA GLU A 257 14.50 16.52 -7.79
C GLU A 257 14.07 15.26 -8.59
N ASN A 258 14.36 15.19 -9.89
CA ASN A 258 14.25 13.95 -10.67
C ASN A 258 15.64 13.43 -11.10
N GLU A 259 15.75 12.11 -11.34
CA GLU A 259 16.99 11.44 -11.77
C GLU A 259 17.59 12.02 -13.05
N ALA A 260 16.73 12.50 -13.97
CA ALA A 260 17.16 13.11 -15.23
C ALA A 260 17.94 14.42 -15.05
N LEU A 261 18.05 14.96 -13.83
CA LEU A 261 18.76 16.19 -13.46
C LEU A 261 18.22 17.47 -14.17
N GLU A 262 17.49 17.37 -15.27
CA GLU A 262 16.91 18.51 -15.99
C GLU A 262 15.42 18.72 -15.69
N HIS A 263 14.78 17.80 -14.95
CA HIS A 263 13.35 17.81 -14.62
C HIS A 263 13.13 17.67 -13.11
N PHE A 264 11.97 18.10 -12.59
CA PHE A 264 11.56 17.78 -11.22
C PHE A 264 10.40 16.79 -11.19
N ASN A 265 10.20 16.18 -10.03
CA ASN A 265 9.23 15.14 -9.82
C ASN A 265 7.81 15.68 -9.58
N THR A 266 6.79 15.13 -10.25
CA THR A 266 5.38 15.50 -9.96
C THR A 266 4.64 14.51 -9.07
N GLY A 267 5.26 13.40 -8.67
CA GLY A 267 4.66 12.46 -7.70
C GLY A 267 4.62 13.00 -6.28
N TRP A 268 5.40 14.06 -6.03
CA TRP A 268 5.45 14.76 -4.75
C TRP A 268 5.68 16.26 -4.98
N LEU A 269 4.68 17.08 -4.64
CA LEU A 269 4.82 18.54 -4.73
C LEU A 269 3.85 19.29 -3.82
N TRP A 270 4.36 20.35 -3.20
CA TRP A 270 3.53 21.37 -2.58
C TRP A 270 3.34 22.55 -3.53
N MET A 271 2.13 23.09 -3.58
CA MET A 271 1.75 24.19 -4.46
C MET A 271 0.94 25.23 -3.70
N ARG A 272 1.35 26.49 -3.88
CA ARG A 272 0.59 27.63 -3.38
C ARG A 272 -0.69 27.83 -4.18
N ARG A 273 -1.74 28.27 -3.51
CA ARG A 273 -2.92 28.82 -4.16
C ARG A 273 -2.55 29.98 -5.08
N GLY A 274 -3.08 29.97 -6.29
CA GLY A 274 -2.90 31.02 -7.25
C GLY A 274 -3.42 30.66 -8.63
N LYS A 275 -4.02 31.64 -9.29
CA LYS A 275 -4.51 31.48 -10.67
C LYS A 275 -3.39 31.07 -11.63
N VAL A 276 -2.18 31.61 -11.46
CA VAL A 276 -1.02 31.30 -12.31
C VAL A 276 -0.58 29.85 -12.18
N VAL A 277 -0.63 29.27 -10.97
CA VAL A 277 -0.31 27.84 -10.76
C VAL A 277 -1.38 26.97 -11.42
N ALA A 278 -2.67 27.32 -11.24
CA ALA A 278 -3.77 26.63 -11.90
C ALA A 278 -3.70 26.74 -13.44
N ASP A 279 -3.32 27.90 -13.98
CA ASP A 279 -3.15 28.12 -15.42
C ASP A 279 -2.00 27.28 -16.00
N ALA A 280 -0.93 27.05 -15.24
CA ALA A 280 0.14 26.13 -15.63
C ALA A 280 -0.39 24.70 -15.80
N TRP A 281 -1.23 24.21 -14.88
CA TRP A 281 -1.87 22.90 -14.99
C TRP A 281 -2.95 22.84 -16.08
N ARG A 282 -3.64 23.94 -16.37
CA ARG A 282 -4.51 24.03 -17.55
C ARG A 282 -3.71 23.85 -18.85
N ALA A 283 -2.50 24.42 -18.92
CA ALA A 283 -1.63 24.22 -20.08
C ALA A 283 -1.18 22.75 -20.23
N VAL A 284 -0.92 22.06 -19.11
CA VAL A 284 -0.67 20.60 -19.10
C VAL A 284 -1.88 19.83 -19.64
N LEU A 285 -3.09 20.12 -19.14
CA LEU A 285 -4.32 19.49 -19.65
C LEU A 285 -4.51 19.72 -21.15
N VAL A 286 -4.27 20.94 -21.64
CA VAL A 286 -4.34 21.25 -23.07
C VAL A 286 -3.34 20.39 -23.85
N ALA A 287 -2.11 20.22 -23.37
CA ALA A 287 -1.13 19.34 -24.02
C ALA A 287 -1.59 17.87 -24.01
N ASP A 288 -2.07 17.35 -22.88
CA ASP A 288 -2.58 15.98 -22.74
C ASP A 288 -3.77 15.67 -23.65
N LEU A 289 -4.61 16.66 -23.94
CA LEU A 289 -5.72 16.50 -24.88
C LEU A 289 -5.26 16.35 -26.34
N HIS A 290 -4.05 16.77 -26.68
CA HIS A 290 -3.48 16.64 -28.03
C HIS A 290 -2.56 15.43 -28.17
N VAL A 291 -1.71 15.19 -27.17
CA VAL A 291 -0.74 14.10 -27.15
C VAL A 291 -0.79 13.45 -25.78
N GLN A 292 -1.12 12.16 -25.74
CA GLN A 292 -1.14 11.41 -24.50
C GLN A 292 0.30 11.26 -23.97
N SER A 293 0.59 11.85 -22.80
CA SER A 293 1.85 11.73 -22.08
C SER A 293 1.59 11.65 -20.58
N ARG A 294 2.66 11.57 -19.78
CA ARG A 294 2.59 11.74 -18.33
C ARG A 294 2.60 13.24 -17.99
N ASP A 295 1.86 13.63 -16.94
CA ASP A 295 1.77 15.00 -16.44
C ASP A 295 3.15 15.61 -16.17
N GLN A 296 4.08 14.82 -15.64
CA GLN A 296 5.44 15.27 -15.33
C GLN A 296 6.13 15.86 -16.55
N VAL A 297 5.98 15.24 -17.73
CA VAL A 297 6.66 15.68 -18.96
C VAL A 297 6.17 17.07 -19.34
N PHE A 298 4.86 17.23 -19.52
CA PHE A 298 4.29 18.50 -19.93
C PHE A 298 4.42 19.59 -18.86
N PHE A 299 4.33 19.25 -17.58
CA PHE A 299 4.48 20.26 -16.54
C PHE A 299 5.90 20.83 -16.51
N ASN A 300 6.91 19.97 -16.69
CA ASN A 300 8.29 20.42 -16.83
C ASN A 300 8.50 21.29 -18.08
N GLU A 301 7.88 20.94 -19.21
CA GLU A 301 7.92 21.76 -20.44
C GLU A 301 7.25 23.13 -20.25
N VAL A 302 6.07 23.17 -19.63
CA VAL A 302 5.33 24.42 -19.31
C VAL A 302 6.19 25.36 -18.47
N LEU A 303 6.95 24.82 -17.53
CA LEU A 303 7.80 25.60 -16.64
C LEU A 303 9.17 25.93 -17.25
N GLY A 304 9.57 25.25 -18.33
CA GLY A 304 10.89 25.39 -18.96
C GLY A 304 12.02 24.92 -18.06
N THR A 305 11.81 23.85 -17.30
CA THR A 305 12.74 23.40 -16.26
C THR A 305 14.11 23.05 -16.83
N ARG A 306 14.13 22.35 -17.96
CA ARG A 306 15.36 21.98 -18.66
C ARG A 306 16.26 23.18 -18.90
N GLU A 307 15.77 24.20 -19.61
CA GLU A 307 16.61 25.33 -20.02
C GLU A 307 16.94 26.27 -18.85
N LEU A 308 16.05 26.39 -17.85
CA LEU A 308 16.25 27.30 -16.72
C LEU A 308 17.17 26.72 -15.64
N ARG A 309 17.29 25.39 -15.58
CA ARG A 309 18.10 24.69 -14.58
C ARG A 309 19.50 24.34 -15.09
N THR A 310 19.67 24.15 -16.39
CA THR A 310 20.99 24.04 -17.04
C THR A 310 21.53 25.44 -17.38
N GLY A 311 22.52 25.94 -16.62
CA GLY A 311 23.20 27.19 -16.98
C GLY A 311 24.04 27.08 -18.27
N LEU A 312 24.48 28.22 -18.83
CA LEU A 312 25.34 28.30 -20.02
C LEU A 312 26.73 27.65 -19.88
N ASP A 313 27.16 27.32 -18.66
CA ASP A 313 28.51 26.80 -18.34
C ASP A 313 28.48 25.35 -17.83
N TRP A 314 27.85 24.42 -18.56
CA TRP A 314 27.86 23.01 -18.15
C TRP A 314 29.19 22.32 -18.42
N ALA A 315 30.18 22.63 -17.60
CA ALA A 315 31.41 21.87 -17.40
C ALA A 315 31.43 21.24 -16.00
N GLY A 316 30.34 20.54 -15.63
CA GLY A 316 30.27 19.74 -14.38
C GLY A 316 29.72 20.43 -13.13
N GLY A 317 28.93 21.51 -13.25
CA GLY A 317 28.32 22.24 -12.12
C GLY A 317 26.99 21.68 -11.60
N ARG A 318 26.65 21.97 -10.33
CA ARG A 318 25.38 21.62 -9.65
C ARG A 318 24.20 22.40 -10.27
N LEU A 319 23.07 21.72 -10.51
CA LEU A 319 21.83 22.33 -11.03
C LEU A 319 21.33 23.47 -10.15
N ARG A 320 20.64 24.43 -10.77
CA ARG A 320 19.88 25.43 -10.01
C ARG A 320 18.73 24.74 -9.28
N THR A 321 18.71 24.88 -7.97
CA THR A 321 17.63 24.43 -7.10
C THR A 321 16.53 25.48 -6.95
N GLU A 322 16.74 26.69 -7.46
CA GLU A 322 15.80 27.81 -7.37
C GLU A 322 15.76 28.53 -8.71
N PHE A 323 14.56 28.79 -9.22
CA PHE A 323 14.36 29.52 -10.47
C PHE A 323 12.94 30.08 -10.57
N THR A 324 12.77 31.04 -11.47
CA THR A 324 11.46 31.56 -11.86
C THR A 324 11.14 31.01 -13.25
N ALA A 325 10.03 30.26 -13.36
CA ALA A 325 9.55 29.72 -14.62
C ALA A 325 9.10 30.81 -15.59
N ARG A 326 8.94 30.43 -16.87
CA ARG A 326 8.55 31.37 -17.95
C ARG A 326 7.21 32.06 -17.70
N ASN A 327 6.32 31.42 -16.94
CA ASN A 327 5.02 31.94 -16.53
C ASN A 327 5.07 32.76 -15.21
N GLY A 328 6.26 33.02 -14.67
CA GLY A 328 6.46 33.83 -13.46
C GLY A 328 6.41 33.05 -12.14
N LEU A 329 6.16 31.74 -12.15
CA LEU A 329 6.14 30.94 -10.93
C LEU A 329 7.53 30.77 -10.32
N ARG A 330 7.66 31.01 -9.02
CA ARG A 330 8.90 30.77 -8.26
C ARG A 330 8.94 29.33 -7.79
N ILE A 331 9.98 28.60 -8.18
CA ILE A 331 10.11 27.17 -7.92
C ILE A 331 11.34 26.93 -7.05
N LYS A 332 11.17 26.07 -6.04
CA LYS A 332 12.25 25.53 -5.23
C LYS A 332 12.28 24.00 -5.35
N ILE A 333 13.43 23.50 -5.75
CA ILE A 333 13.80 22.09 -5.66
C ILE A 333 14.34 21.85 -4.27
N LEU A 334 13.73 20.90 -3.57
CA LEU A 334 14.07 20.54 -2.20
C LEU A 334 15.43 19.83 -2.15
N ASP A 335 16.10 19.91 -1.00
CA ASP A 335 17.43 19.34 -0.83
C ASP A 335 17.36 17.81 -0.96
N PRO A 336 18.05 17.19 -1.95
CA PRO A 336 18.01 15.75 -2.14
C PRO A 336 18.62 14.94 -0.98
N SER A 337 19.37 15.57 -0.05
CA SER A 337 19.80 14.86 1.16
C SER A 337 18.69 14.70 2.20
N LEU A 338 17.67 15.57 2.17
CA LEU A 338 16.52 15.54 3.07
C LEU A 338 15.29 14.90 2.41
N PHE A 339 15.09 15.17 1.12
CA PHE A 339 14.00 14.69 0.29
C PHE A 339 14.56 13.82 -0.83
N ARG A 340 14.95 12.59 -0.48
CA ARG A 340 15.73 11.66 -1.33
C ARG A 340 14.84 10.94 -2.33
N VAL A 341 15.12 10.97 -3.62
CA VAL A 341 14.47 10.00 -4.52
C VAL A 341 15.29 8.71 -4.52
N TYR A 342 14.62 7.55 -4.44
CA TYR A 342 15.32 6.26 -4.40
C TYR A 342 16.03 5.91 -5.72
N HIS A 343 15.95 6.77 -6.74
CA HIS A 343 16.68 6.61 -8.00
C HIS A 343 18.21 6.53 -7.91
N LEU A 344 18.78 6.90 -6.76
CA LEU A 344 20.19 7.27 -6.65
C LEU A 344 21.09 6.20 -6.02
N GLU A 345 20.70 4.92 -5.99
CA GLU A 345 21.50 3.84 -5.40
C GLU A 345 22.90 3.66 -6.01
N GLY A 346 23.17 4.23 -7.19
CA GLY A 346 24.53 4.31 -7.76
C GLY A 346 25.50 5.28 -7.08
N ARG A 347 25.08 6.05 -6.06
CA ARG A 347 25.93 7.06 -5.39
C ARG A 347 26.04 6.82 -3.88
N THR A 348 27.02 5.99 -3.52
CA THR A 348 27.46 5.61 -2.15
C THR A 348 27.74 6.77 -1.17
N HIS A 349 27.73 8.02 -1.61
CA HIS A 349 28.05 9.21 -0.81
C HIS A 349 26.81 9.90 -0.21
N LEU A 350 25.59 9.41 -0.50
CA LEU A 350 24.33 9.95 0.00
C LEU A 350 23.69 9.11 1.12
N SER A 351 24.40 8.12 1.68
CA SER A 351 23.98 7.30 2.82
C SER A 351 23.98 8.06 4.16
N ARG A 352 23.43 9.28 4.21
CA ARG A 352 23.29 10.04 5.45
C ARG A 352 21.94 9.75 6.10
N HIS A 353 21.98 9.45 7.39
CA HIS A 353 20.86 9.01 8.23
C HIS A 353 19.75 10.06 8.48
N ASP A 354 19.89 11.28 7.94
CA ASP A 354 19.03 12.43 8.23
C ASP A 354 17.91 12.65 7.20
N SER A 355 17.70 11.75 6.24
CA SER A 355 16.63 11.91 5.23
C SER A 355 15.25 11.83 5.88
N ILE A 356 14.47 12.90 5.73
CA ILE A 356 13.12 13.10 6.30
C ILE A 356 12.07 12.49 5.37
N VAL A 357 12.37 12.48 4.07
CA VAL A 357 11.45 12.10 3.01
C VAL A 357 12.10 11.22 1.95
N SER A 358 11.29 10.25 1.52
CA SER A 358 11.19 9.65 0.19
C SER A 358 11.89 8.30 -0.02
N THR A 359 11.03 7.30 -0.03
CA THR A 359 10.95 6.36 -1.13
C THR A 359 9.84 6.83 -2.06
N THR A 360 10.18 7.61 -3.09
CA THR A 360 9.36 7.71 -4.31
C THR A 360 10.02 6.76 -5.29
N PHE A 361 9.38 5.61 -5.55
CA PHE A 361 9.87 4.65 -6.53
C PHE A 361 9.27 4.98 -7.88
N PHE A 362 10.10 5.39 -8.84
CA PHE A 362 9.71 5.19 -10.23
C PHE A 362 10.35 3.92 -10.72
N GLN A 363 9.53 2.89 -10.86
CA GLN A 363 9.76 1.99 -11.98
C GLN A 363 9.08 2.62 -13.18
N HIS A 364 9.89 3.15 -14.09
CA HIS A 364 9.37 3.53 -15.40
C HIS A 364 9.26 2.25 -16.23
N PHE A 365 8.20 1.45 -16.05
CA PHE A 365 7.85 0.48 -17.09
C PHE A 365 7.23 1.19 -18.29
N ASN A 366 8.10 1.85 -19.05
CA ASN A 366 7.88 2.12 -20.46
C ASN A 366 8.65 1.07 -21.26
N ARG A 367 8.13 -0.15 -21.31
CA ARG A 367 8.33 -0.98 -22.51
C ARG A 367 6.98 -1.42 -23.04
N LYS A 368 6.55 -0.67 -24.06
CA LYS A 368 5.40 -0.82 -24.96
C LYS A 368 5.31 -2.20 -25.68
N ARG A 369 5.74 -3.31 -25.07
CA ARG A 369 5.67 -4.61 -25.73
C ARG A 369 5.05 -5.75 -24.92
N ASP A 370 5.13 -5.78 -23.59
CA ASP A 370 4.73 -7.02 -22.88
C ASP A 370 4.27 -6.81 -21.41
N GLY A 371 3.37 -5.86 -21.12
CA GLY A 371 2.54 -5.92 -19.90
C GLY A 371 3.26 -5.88 -18.54
N LEU A 372 4.48 -5.34 -18.43
CA LEU A 372 5.04 -5.02 -17.11
C LEU A 372 4.28 -3.80 -16.55
N HIS A 373 3.39 -4.09 -15.61
CA HIS A 373 2.78 -3.11 -14.73
C HIS A 373 3.83 -2.58 -13.75
N ASP A 374 3.61 -1.35 -13.27
CA ASP A 374 4.31 -0.76 -12.13
C ASP A 374 4.47 -1.83 -11.01
N ASP A 375 5.69 -2.17 -10.56
CA ASP A 375 5.89 -3.23 -9.54
C ASP A 375 5.57 -2.66 -8.15
N ILE A 376 4.28 -2.55 -7.87
CA ILE A 376 3.72 -2.09 -6.59
C ILE A 376 4.42 -2.81 -5.44
N GLU A 377 4.64 -4.13 -5.55
CA GLU A 377 5.22 -4.94 -4.47
C GLU A 377 6.62 -4.47 -4.10
N MET A 378 7.46 -4.15 -5.08
CA MET A 378 8.80 -3.64 -4.82
C MET A 378 8.76 -2.28 -4.10
N LYS A 379 7.88 -1.38 -4.53
CA LYS A 379 7.73 -0.05 -3.90
C LYS A 379 7.32 -0.17 -2.44
N LEU A 380 6.33 -1.02 -2.15
CA LEU A 380 5.84 -1.28 -0.80
C LEU A 380 6.89 -2.00 0.05
N TYR A 381 7.63 -2.95 -0.53
CA TYR A 381 8.65 -3.70 0.18
C TYR A 381 9.79 -2.80 0.63
N ILE A 382 10.30 -1.93 -0.24
CA ILE A 382 11.44 -1.08 0.13
C ILE A 382 11.04 0.00 1.14
N ALA A 383 9.80 0.52 1.09
CA ALA A 383 9.30 1.39 2.15
C ALA A 383 9.35 0.71 3.55
N LYS A 384 9.18 -0.62 3.61
CA LYS A 384 9.37 -1.40 4.85
C LYS A 384 10.84 -1.56 5.19
N VAL A 385 11.70 -1.92 4.22
CA VAL A 385 13.16 -2.03 4.41
C VAL A 385 13.77 -0.76 4.99
N GLU A 386 13.30 0.40 4.54
CA GLU A 386 13.76 1.72 5.00
C GLU A 386 13.13 2.18 6.33
N GLY A 387 12.12 1.45 6.82
CA GLY A 387 11.42 1.76 8.06
C GLY A 387 10.49 2.96 7.96
N TYR A 388 9.92 3.21 6.77
CA TYR A 388 8.94 4.28 6.51
C TYR A 388 7.51 3.77 6.54
N TRP A 389 7.33 2.44 6.57
CA TRP A 389 6.03 1.79 6.67
C TRP A 389 5.47 1.91 8.10
N GLN A 390 4.20 2.29 8.21
CA GLN A 390 3.42 2.33 9.45
C GLN A 390 2.85 0.94 9.77
N ASP A 391 2.18 0.79 10.92
CA ASP A 391 1.53 -0.47 11.33
C ASP A 391 0.21 -0.74 10.58
N VAL A 392 0.26 -0.73 9.25
CA VAL A 392 -0.90 -1.01 8.39
C VAL A 392 -1.41 -2.43 8.69
N ASP A 393 -2.68 -2.53 9.08
CA ASP A 393 -3.38 -3.78 9.41
C ASP A 393 -2.63 -4.69 10.41
N GLY A 394 -1.85 -4.07 11.31
CA GLY A 394 -1.06 -4.76 12.32
C GLY A 394 0.19 -5.45 11.76
N TYR A 395 0.74 -4.99 10.65
CA TYR A 395 1.95 -5.56 10.04
C TYR A 395 3.07 -5.84 11.06
N TYR A 396 3.36 -4.88 11.93
CA TYR A 396 4.39 -4.93 12.96
C TYR A 396 3.90 -5.44 14.31
N THR A 397 2.63 -5.17 14.66
CA THR A 397 2.09 -5.51 15.98
C THR A 397 1.47 -6.90 16.07
N ARG A 398 1.07 -7.50 14.94
CA ARG A 398 0.50 -8.86 14.90
C ARG A 398 1.55 -9.88 15.34
N PRO A 399 1.22 -10.82 16.25
CA PRO A 399 2.12 -11.90 16.62
C PRO A 399 2.49 -12.76 15.41
N ARG A 400 3.79 -12.94 15.22
CA ARG A 400 4.42 -13.77 14.19
C ARG A 400 5.59 -14.52 14.80
N ARG A 401 5.74 -15.79 14.44
CA ARG A 401 6.97 -16.54 14.67
C ARG A 401 7.94 -16.25 13.54
N LEU A 402 9.22 -16.12 13.86
CA LEU A 402 10.24 -15.64 12.94
C LEU A 402 11.32 -16.71 12.76
N ILE A 403 11.88 -16.75 11.56
CA ILE A 403 13.10 -17.47 11.24
C ILE A 403 14.03 -16.53 10.48
N SER A 404 15.28 -16.43 10.90
CA SER A 404 16.29 -15.57 10.29
C SER A 404 17.60 -16.33 10.06
N ILE A 405 18.52 -15.70 9.33
CA ILE A 405 19.88 -16.20 9.10
C ILE A 405 20.85 -15.02 9.20
N GLU A 406 22.04 -15.22 9.79
CA GLU A 406 22.95 -14.10 10.10
C GLU A 406 23.50 -13.38 8.86
N HIS A 407 24.27 -14.09 8.04
CA HIS A 407 24.98 -13.50 6.91
C HIS A 407 25.16 -14.53 5.80
N LEU A 408 24.66 -14.26 4.60
CA LEU A 408 24.80 -15.15 3.46
C LEU A 408 26.02 -14.75 2.61
N ALA A 409 26.99 -15.66 2.49
CA ALA A 409 28.12 -15.52 1.57
C ALA A 409 28.41 -16.84 0.84
N GLY A 410 28.71 -16.77 -0.46
CA GLY A 410 29.02 -17.97 -1.26
C GLY A 410 28.89 -17.75 -2.76
N SER A 411 28.94 -18.82 -3.54
CA SER A 411 28.63 -18.74 -4.98
C SER A 411 27.15 -18.46 -5.24
N ARG A 412 26.77 -18.10 -6.47
CA ARG A 412 25.34 -18.00 -6.85
C ARG A 412 24.56 -19.27 -6.56
N GLU A 413 25.14 -20.44 -6.81
CA GLU A 413 24.50 -21.74 -6.50
C GLU A 413 24.29 -21.92 -5.00
N ASP A 414 25.27 -21.54 -4.19
CA ASP A 414 25.18 -21.57 -2.72
C ASP A 414 24.04 -20.69 -2.21
N MET A 415 23.96 -19.46 -2.73
CA MET A 415 22.93 -18.49 -2.33
C MET A 415 21.54 -18.97 -2.73
N ALA A 416 21.39 -19.53 -3.93
CA ALA A 416 20.12 -20.11 -4.37
C ALA A 416 19.69 -21.26 -3.46
N GLN A 417 20.61 -22.18 -3.14
CA GLN A 417 20.33 -23.34 -2.28
C GLN A 417 19.94 -22.92 -0.85
N LEU A 418 20.67 -21.97 -0.25
CA LEU A 418 20.35 -21.46 1.09
C LEU A 418 19.03 -20.71 1.11
N PHE A 419 18.76 -19.87 0.11
CA PHE A 419 17.49 -19.17 -0.01
C PHE A 419 16.30 -20.12 -0.11
N ARG A 420 16.39 -21.13 -0.98
CA ARG A 420 15.36 -22.18 -1.11
C ARG A 420 15.18 -22.98 0.18
N THR A 421 16.26 -23.25 0.89
CA THR A 421 16.22 -23.88 2.22
C THR A 421 15.41 -23.01 3.19
N LEU A 422 15.67 -21.71 3.25
CA LEU A 422 14.97 -20.77 4.13
C LEU A 422 13.47 -20.69 3.81
N LEU A 423 13.10 -20.66 2.52
CA LEU A 423 11.69 -20.71 2.10
C LEU A 423 11.01 -22.02 2.55
N THR A 424 11.70 -23.14 2.40
CA THR A 424 11.20 -24.46 2.84
C THR A 424 10.99 -24.50 4.35
N LEU A 425 11.97 -24.03 5.13
CA LEU A 425 11.86 -23.94 6.58
C LEU A 425 10.74 -22.99 7.01
N SER A 426 10.61 -21.83 6.37
CA SER A 426 9.54 -20.86 6.62
C SER A 426 8.15 -21.49 6.44
N TYR A 427 7.94 -22.20 5.33
CA TYR A 427 6.69 -22.89 5.03
C TYR A 427 6.34 -23.94 6.11
N TYR A 428 7.21 -24.93 6.32
CA TYR A 428 6.89 -26.07 7.19
C TYR A 428 6.87 -25.72 8.68
N THR A 429 7.56 -24.67 9.09
CA THR A 429 7.52 -24.20 10.49
C THR A 429 6.48 -23.11 10.74
N SER A 430 5.77 -22.66 9.69
CA SER A 430 4.85 -21.51 9.75
C SER A 430 5.52 -20.26 10.35
N ARG A 431 6.81 -20.06 10.06
CA ARG A 431 7.59 -18.91 10.52
C ARG A 431 7.75 -17.92 9.38
N SER A 432 7.62 -16.63 9.67
CA SER A 432 7.98 -15.59 8.70
C SER A 432 9.50 -15.51 8.58
N PHE A 433 9.99 -15.53 7.35
CA PHE A 433 11.40 -15.42 7.04
C PHE A 433 11.85 -13.95 7.08
N ILE A 434 12.93 -13.69 7.82
CA ILE A 434 13.68 -12.44 7.81
C ILE A 434 14.96 -12.67 6.99
N PRO A 435 15.07 -12.06 5.80
CA PRO A 435 16.30 -12.11 5.01
C PRO A 435 17.41 -11.30 5.68
N PRO A 436 18.69 -11.63 5.42
CA PRO A 436 19.77 -10.73 5.82
C PRO A 436 19.64 -9.39 5.09
N GLY A 437 20.21 -8.31 5.64
CA GLY A 437 20.22 -7.02 4.94
C GLY A 437 20.95 -7.09 3.59
N HIS A 438 22.05 -7.85 3.55
CA HIS A 438 22.90 -7.98 2.37
C HIS A 438 23.38 -9.42 2.18
N VAL A 439 23.79 -9.72 0.95
CA VAL A 439 24.34 -11.00 0.52
C VAL A 439 25.65 -10.76 -0.23
N THR A 440 26.66 -11.59 0.01
CA THR A 440 27.96 -11.48 -0.67
C THR A 440 28.16 -12.65 -1.61
N PHE A 441 28.29 -12.37 -2.91
CA PHE A 441 28.59 -13.39 -3.89
C PHE A 441 30.10 -13.49 -4.14
N LEU A 442 30.65 -14.70 -4.03
CA LEU A 442 32.08 -14.96 -4.20
C LEU A 442 32.48 -15.24 -5.65
N ASP A 443 31.51 -15.47 -6.53
CA ASP A 443 31.68 -15.84 -7.94
C ASP A 443 31.22 -14.75 -8.94
N LEU A 444 30.77 -13.58 -8.45
CA LEU A 444 30.42 -12.46 -9.32
C LEU A 444 31.66 -11.76 -9.85
N VAL A 445 31.67 -11.46 -11.15
CA VAL A 445 32.72 -10.67 -11.80
C VAL A 445 32.29 -9.20 -11.81
N SER A 446 32.15 -8.63 -10.62
CA SER A 446 31.67 -7.26 -10.38
C SER A 446 32.57 -6.57 -9.35
N ASP A 447 32.80 -5.26 -9.53
CA ASP A 447 33.53 -4.42 -8.56
C ASP A 447 32.81 -4.33 -7.20
N VAL A 448 31.52 -4.67 -7.17
CA VAL A 448 30.69 -4.70 -5.97
C VAL A 448 30.06 -6.11 -5.88
N PRO A 449 30.68 -7.07 -5.16
CA PRO A 449 30.16 -8.43 -5.02
C PRO A 449 29.04 -8.57 -3.98
N THR A 450 28.88 -7.57 -3.12
CA THR A 450 27.81 -7.51 -2.12
C THR A 450 26.58 -6.82 -2.71
N ARG A 451 25.40 -7.39 -2.47
CA ARG A 451 24.10 -6.86 -2.92
C ARG A 451 23.15 -6.75 -1.74
N ASP A 452 22.25 -5.77 -1.76
CA ASP A 452 21.07 -5.80 -0.90
C ASP A 452 20.25 -7.07 -1.19
N SER A 453 19.66 -7.65 -0.14
CA SER A 453 18.96 -8.93 -0.30
C SER A 453 17.75 -8.84 -1.23
N PHE A 454 17.08 -7.69 -1.30
CA PHE A 454 15.96 -7.45 -2.22
C PHE A 454 16.37 -7.24 -3.68
N ALA A 455 17.66 -6.99 -3.93
CA ALA A 455 18.26 -6.98 -5.28
C ALA A 455 18.92 -8.32 -5.64
N ALA A 456 19.10 -9.22 -4.65
CA ALA A 456 19.65 -10.56 -4.84
C ALA A 456 18.57 -11.64 -5.00
N PHE A 457 17.43 -11.47 -4.30
CA PHE A 457 16.31 -12.40 -4.31
C PHE A 457 14.99 -11.68 -4.63
N PRO A 458 13.97 -12.39 -5.17
CA PRO A 458 12.66 -11.82 -5.50
C PRO A 458 11.78 -11.61 -4.24
N LEU A 459 12.31 -10.91 -3.23
CA LEU A 459 11.67 -10.76 -1.91
C LEU A 459 10.36 -9.98 -1.96
N SER A 460 10.26 -8.94 -2.80
CA SER A 460 9.04 -8.14 -2.94
C SER A 460 7.83 -9.00 -3.31
N HIS A 461 7.99 -9.87 -4.31
CA HIS A 461 6.93 -10.76 -4.77
C HIS A 461 6.61 -11.89 -3.77
N LEU A 462 7.60 -12.36 -3.01
CA LEU A 462 7.41 -13.36 -1.95
C LEU A 462 6.81 -12.75 -0.67
N ALA A 463 6.97 -11.45 -0.45
CA ALA A 463 6.39 -10.73 0.68
C ALA A 463 4.92 -10.33 0.43
N LYS A 464 4.44 -10.40 -0.82
CA LYS A 464 3.03 -10.17 -1.16
C LYS A 464 2.14 -11.16 -0.39
N GLU A 465 1.06 -10.65 0.20
CA GLU A 465 0.06 -11.49 0.84
C GLU A 465 -0.63 -12.39 -0.19
N GLY A 466 -0.78 -13.68 0.13
CA GLY A 466 -1.35 -14.65 -0.80
C GLY A 466 -0.46 -14.97 -2.00
N ASN A 467 0.87 -14.76 -1.90
CA ASN A 467 1.80 -15.18 -2.94
C ASN A 467 1.68 -16.68 -3.25
N LEU A 468 2.07 -17.05 -4.47
CA LEU A 468 1.91 -18.41 -5.01
C LEU A 468 2.66 -19.50 -4.20
N TYR A 469 3.67 -19.09 -3.42
CA TYR A 469 4.48 -20.00 -2.60
C TYR A 469 3.94 -20.13 -1.19
N ASN A 470 2.92 -19.35 -0.80
CA ASN A 470 2.33 -19.34 0.54
C ASN A 470 3.39 -19.27 1.67
N VAL A 471 4.46 -18.53 1.42
CA VAL A 471 5.51 -18.22 2.41
C VAL A 471 5.29 -16.82 2.93
N SER A 472 5.65 -16.57 4.19
CA SER A 472 5.60 -15.24 4.77
C SER A 472 7.00 -14.67 4.84
N VAL A 473 7.27 -13.60 4.10
CA VAL A 473 8.55 -12.89 4.11
C VAL A 473 8.33 -11.49 4.68
N VAL A 474 9.21 -11.06 5.57
CA VAL A 474 9.27 -9.69 6.08
C VAL A 474 10.58 -9.04 5.64
N GLU A 475 10.73 -7.74 5.87
CA GLU A 475 11.96 -7.00 5.56
C GLU A 475 13.12 -7.36 6.52
N PRO A 476 14.39 -7.15 6.12
CA PRO A 476 15.55 -7.47 6.96
C PRO A 476 15.54 -6.82 8.34
N GLU A 477 15.14 -5.54 8.42
CA GLU A 477 15.12 -4.75 9.65
C GLU A 477 13.80 -4.86 10.44
N PHE A 478 12.96 -5.86 10.14
CA PHE A 478 11.62 -6.02 10.71
C PHE A 478 11.61 -5.96 12.24
N ILE A 479 12.58 -6.60 12.92
CA ILE A 479 12.65 -6.61 14.39
C ILE A 479 12.89 -5.19 14.93
N GLY A 480 13.78 -4.43 14.29
CA GLY A 480 14.06 -3.04 14.66
C GLY A 480 12.82 -2.17 14.48
N HIS A 481 12.20 -2.23 13.29
CA HIS A 481 10.99 -1.45 12.98
C HIS A 481 9.80 -1.84 13.86
N ALA A 482 9.54 -3.14 14.05
CA ALA A 482 8.48 -3.61 14.91
C ALA A 482 8.68 -3.14 16.36
N THR A 483 9.91 -3.17 16.85
CA THR A 483 10.25 -2.68 18.19
C THR A 483 9.96 -1.19 18.31
N SER A 484 10.41 -0.38 17.34
CA SER A 484 10.15 1.06 17.31
C SER A 484 8.64 1.37 17.28
N ILE A 485 7.87 0.67 16.47
CA ILE A 485 6.40 0.84 16.40
C ILE A 485 5.72 0.42 17.70
N LEU A 486 6.09 -0.74 18.27
CA LEU A 486 5.52 -1.26 19.51
C LEU A 486 5.76 -0.31 20.69
N LEU A 487 6.92 0.36 20.72
CA LEU A 487 7.31 1.31 21.76
C LEU A 487 6.92 2.76 21.45
N GLY A 488 6.25 3.02 20.32
CA GLY A 488 5.79 4.34 19.93
C GLY A 488 6.91 5.25 19.45
N ARG A 489 7.42 4.99 18.23
CA ARG A 489 8.30 5.90 17.50
C ARG A 489 7.55 7.18 17.10
N SER A 490 8.17 8.33 17.30
CA SER A 490 7.64 9.62 16.84
C SER A 490 7.78 9.79 15.33
N VAL A 491 6.77 10.38 14.68
CA VAL A 491 6.88 10.87 13.30
C VAL A 491 7.30 12.34 13.22
N LEU A 492 7.35 13.07 14.34
CA LEU A 492 7.93 14.43 14.35
C LEU A 492 9.46 14.40 14.37
N ASN A 493 10.02 13.40 15.07
CA ASN A 493 11.44 13.12 15.07
C ASN A 493 11.67 11.61 15.12
N GLY A 494 12.11 11.02 14.01
CA GLY A 494 12.22 9.57 13.83
C GLY A 494 13.18 8.84 14.78
N SER A 495 13.97 9.55 15.60
CA SER A 495 14.83 8.98 16.64
C SER A 495 14.25 9.05 18.05
N GLU A 496 13.10 9.71 18.24
CA GLU A 496 12.48 9.92 19.55
C GLU A 496 11.22 9.06 19.74
N GLY A 497 10.82 8.90 21.00
CA GLY A 497 9.51 8.35 21.34
C GLY A 497 8.41 9.38 21.06
N ARG A 498 7.19 8.88 20.84
CA ARG A 498 5.99 9.70 20.66
C ARG A 498 5.79 10.69 21.80
N VAL A 499 5.36 11.89 21.46
CA VAL A 499 5.10 12.98 22.43
C VAL A 499 3.64 13.11 22.84
N ASP A 500 2.73 12.36 22.22
CA ASP A 500 1.27 12.55 22.31
C ASP A 500 0.57 11.79 23.44
N GLU A 501 1.23 11.60 24.59
CA GLU A 501 0.75 10.82 25.74
C GLU A 501 0.26 9.39 25.43
N TRP A 502 0.36 8.94 24.18
CA TRP A 502 -0.19 7.69 23.66
C TRP A 502 0.15 6.49 24.55
N TRP A 503 1.39 6.40 25.03
CA TRP A 503 1.82 5.32 25.91
C TRP A 503 1.06 5.28 27.26
N ARG A 504 0.71 6.46 27.80
CA ARG A 504 -0.04 6.59 29.06
C ARG A 504 -1.52 6.28 28.87
N GLU A 505 -2.07 6.55 27.69
CA GLU A 505 -3.47 6.26 27.33
C GLU A 505 -3.73 4.76 27.13
N LEU A 506 -2.70 3.99 26.81
CA LEU A 506 -2.79 2.52 26.81
C LEU A 506 -3.16 2.03 28.22
N ASP A 507 -3.94 0.96 28.32
CA ASP A 507 -4.12 0.29 29.60
C ASP A 507 -2.85 -0.50 29.98
N GLU A 508 -2.73 -0.87 31.26
CA GLU A 508 -1.58 -1.63 31.75
C GLU A 508 -1.41 -2.99 31.02
N PRO A 509 -2.48 -3.77 30.78
CA PRO A 509 -2.39 -5.01 30.02
C PRO A 509 -1.79 -4.83 28.62
N GLU A 510 -2.16 -3.76 27.91
CA GLU A 510 -1.67 -3.47 26.56
C GLU A 510 -0.19 -3.06 26.57
N ARG A 511 0.23 -2.24 27.54
CA ARG A 511 1.65 -1.91 27.73
C ARG A 511 2.49 -3.16 27.99
N GLU A 512 2.05 -4.00 28.93
CA GLU A 512 2.72 -5.27 29.23
C GLU A 512 2.75 -6.21 28.02
N ARG A 513 1.67 -6.26 27.23
CA ARG A 513 1.62 -7.05 25.99
C ARG A 513 2.68 -6.58 25.00
N ARG A 514 2.78 -5.27 24.76
CA ARG A 514 3.77 -4.67 23.84
C ARG A 514 5.19 -4.91 24.31
N GLN A 515 5.48 -4.67 25.59
CA GLN A 515 6.81 -4.91 26.17
C GLN A 515 7.22 -6.38 26.08
N ARG A 516 6.33 -7.32 26.43
CA ARG A 516 6.59 -8.75 26.26
C ARG A 516 6.84 -9.12 24.81
N ARG A 517 6.10 -8.52 23.87
CA ARG A 517 6.30 -8.76 22.45
C ARG A 517 7.66 -8.28 21.97
N VAL A 518 8.12 -7.10 22.39
CA VAL A 518 9.47 -6.60 22.08
C VAL A 518 10.54 -7.55 22.61
N LEU A 519 10.41 -8.02 23.86
CA LEU A 519 11.34 -9.01 24.43
C LEU A 519 11.32 -10.34 23.65
N ALA A 520 10.16 -10.78 23.18
CA ALA A 520 10.02 -11.99 22.39
C ALA A 520 10.68 -11.88 21.01
N LEU A 521 10.54 -10.73 20.33
CA LEU A 521 11.15 -10.48 19.02
C LEU A 521 12.69 -10.45 19.09
N THR A 522 13.23 -9.85 20.16
CA THR A 522 14.68 -9.64 20.33
C THR A 522 15.41 -10.88 20.86
N ARG A 523 14.69 -11.84 21.45
CA ARG A 523 15.26 -13.11 21.94
C ARG A 523 15.22 -14.17 20.85
N ALA A 524 16.30 -14.26 20.07
CA ALA A 524 16.50 -15.34 19.12
C ALA A 524 17.06 -16.59 19.80
N VAL A 525 16.49 -17.76 19.50
CA VAL A 525 17.12 -19.05 19.79
C VAL A 525 17.95 -19.45 18.59
N GLU A 526 19.24 -19.66 18.81
CA GLU A 526 20.18 -20.02 17.76
C GLU A 526 20.12 -21.52 17.46
N VAL A 527 20.08 -21.85 16.16
CA VAL A 527 20.13 -23.22 15.68
C VAL A 527 21.28 -23.36 14.69
N ASP A 528 22.26 -24.17 15.06
CA ASP A 528 23.39 -24.51 14.22
C ASP A 528 22.95 -25.50 13.14
N MET A 529 23.21 -25.18 11.88
CA MET A 529 22.88 -26.06 10.75
C MET A 529 23.89 -27.20 10.57
N ARG A 530 25.11 -27.10 11.12
CA ARG A 530 26.20 -28.07 10.90
C ARG A 530 25.89 -29.49 11.36
N PRO A 531 25.21 -29.73 12.50
CA PRO A 531 24.91 -31.08 12.98
C PRO A 531 23.87 -31.82 12.11
N HIS A 532 23.19 -31.11 11.21
CA HIS A 532 22.11 -31.66 10.40
C HIS A 532 22.64 -32.18 9.07
N ALA A 533 22.62 -33.50 8.88
CA ALA A 533 23.06 -34.12 7.64
C ALA A 533 22.07 -33.92 6.48
N SER A 534 20.81 -33.60 6.77
CA SER A 534 19.73 -33.41 5.80
C SER A 534 18.74 -32.32 6.21
N LEU A 535 18.00 -31.78 5.25
CA LEU A 535 16.87 -30.88 5.50
C LEU A 535 15.84 -31.52 6.45
N ALA A 536 15.51 -32.80 6.24
CA ALA A 536 14.61 -33.58 7.09
C ALA A 536 15.03 -33.55 8.57
N SER A 537 16.33 -33.72 8.84
CA SER A 537 16.88 -33.68 10.20
C SER A 537 16.70 -32.31 10.84
N LEU A 538 16.95 -31.22 10.10
CA LEU A 538 16.77 -29.86 10.60
C LEU A 538 15.29 -29.53 10.83
N LEU A 539 14.42 -29.88 9.89
CA LEU A 539 12.97 -29.69 10.02
C LEU A 539 12.42 -30.44 11.23
N ARG A 540 12.83 -31.70 11.43
CA ARG A 540 12.45 -32.48 12.60
C ARG A 540 12.90 -31.78 13.88
N HIS A 541 14.15 -31.34 13.96
CA HIS A 541 14.65 -30.59 15.12
C HIS A 541 13.79 -29.34 15.41
N LEU A 542 13.52 -28.53 14.39
CA LEU A 542 12.72 -27.30 14.52
C LEU A 542 11.26 -27.55 14.90
N THR A 543 10.71 -28.73 14.60
CA THR A 543 9.29 -29.06 14.80
C THR A 543 9.01 -30.04 15.94
N THR A 544 10.04 -30.68 16.51
CA THR A 544 9.87 -31.60 17.64
C THR A 544 10.45 -31.07 18.95
N GLU A 545 11.48 -30.23 18.88
CA GLU A 545 12.14 -29.72 20.09
C GLU A 545 11.25 -28.67 20.78
N PRO A 546 10.83 -28.89 22.05
CA PRO A 546 9.88 -28.00 22.73
C PRO A 546 10.34 -26.54 22.81
N THR A 547 11.64 -26.34 23.01
CA THR A 547 12.26 -25.00 23.08
C THR A 547 12.11 -24.26 21.75
N LEU A 548 12.36 -24.94 20.62
CA LEU A 548 12.28 -24.35 19.29
C LEU A 548 10.83 -24.17 18.83
N LEU A 549 9.93 -25.07 19.21
CA LEU A 549 8.49 -24.91 18.98
C LEU A 549 7.89 -23.71 19.72
N ALA A 550 8.38 -23.44 20.94
CA ALA A 550 7.92 -22.32 21.76
C ALA A 550 8.60 -20.98 21.38
N ALA A 551 9.76 -21.02 20.73
CA ALA A 551 10.53 -19.82 20.39
C ALA A 551 9.78 -18.91 19.40
N ASP A 552 9.64 -17.63 19.73
CA ASP A 552 9.09 -16.64 18.81
C ASP A 552 10.05 -16.31 17.67
N HIS A 553 11.36 -16.45 17.87
CA HIS A 553 12.37 -16.18 16.88
C HIS A 553 13.45 -17.27 16.92
N VAL A 554 13.68 -17.92 15.78
CA VAL A 554 14.79 -18.84 15.56
C VAL A 554 15.79 -18.20 14.60
N ARG A 555 17.06 -18.20 14.96
CA ARG A 555 18.16 -17.70 14.11
C ARG A 555 19.04 -18.85 13.68
N LEU A 556 19.10 -19.09 12.38
CA LEU A 556 19.95 -20.12 11.80
C LEU A 556 21.39 -19.63 11.70
N ILE A 557 22.31 -20.48 12.13
CA ILE A 557 23.75 -20.25 11.99
C ILE A 557 24.26 -21.23 10.94
N HIS A 558 24.79 -20.67 9.85
CA HIS A 558 25.61 -21.40 8.88
C HIS A 558 26.98 -20.74 8.89
N ALA A 559 27.95 -21.34 9.57
CA ALA A 559 29.32 -20.85 9.50
C ALA A 559 29.99 -21.44 8.26
N ASP A 560 30.75 -20.60 7.54
CA ASP A 560 31.64 -21.00 6.45
C ASP A 560 32.85 -21.79 6.99
N TRP A 561 32.59 -23.01 7.47
CA TRP A 561 33.64 -23.94 7.86
C TRP A 561 33.88 -24.94 6.73
N THR A 562 35.13 -24.97 6.26
CA THR A 562 35.61 -25.91 5.24
C THR A 562 35.27 -27.34 5.63
N GLY A 563 34.52 -28.05 4.78
CA GLY A 563 34.15 -29.45 4.96
C GLY A 563 32.79 -29.72 5.62
N HIS A 564 32.01 -28.71 6.04
CA HIS A 564 30.71 -28.88 6.70
C HIS A 564 29.57 -28.17 5.95
N GLN A 565 29.57 -28.27 4.62
CA GLN A 565 28.58 -27.66 3.73
C GLN A 565 27.55 -28.69 3.25
N HIS A 566 27.08 -29.57 4.15
CA HIS A 566 26.11 -30.63 3.82
C HIS A 566 24.83 -30.07 3.21
N TRP A 567 24.45 -28.84 3.59
CA TRP A 567 23.29 -28.12 3.07
C TRP A 567 23.32 -27.90 1.55
N ARG A 568 24.51 -27.88 0.92
CA ARG A 568 24.66 -27.79 -0.54
C ARG A 568 24.02 -28.98 -1.27
N ALA A 569 24.01 -30.14 -0.63
CA ALA A 569 23.50 -31.38 -1.19
C ALA A 569 22.11 -31.77 -0.64
N TRP A 570 21.48 -30.90 0.17
CA TRP A 570 20.14 -31.18 0.67
C TRP A 570 19.13 -31.19 -0.48
N ILE A 571 18.31 -32.23 -0.49
CA ILE A 571 17.20 -32.36 -1.43
C ILE A 571 16.07 -31.44 -0.95
N LEU A 572 15.68 -30.50 -1.79
CA LEU A 572 14.61 -29.53 -1.51
C LEU A 572 13.35 -29.88 -2.31
N PRO A 573 12.14 -29.57 -1.82
CA PRO A 573 10.91 -29.72 -2.59
C PRO A 573 10.96 -29.00 -3.94
N GLU A 574 10.34 -29.57 -4.98
CA GLU A 574 10.26 -28.95 -6.32
C GLU A 574 9.67 -27.53 -6.27
N THR A 575 8.73 -27.29 -5.36
CA THR A 575 8.14 -25.98 -5.07
C THR A 575 9.22 -24.95 -4.77
N ALA A 576 10.11 -25.22 -3.83
CA ALA A 576 11.20 -24.32 -3.48
C ALA A 576 12.22 -24.21 -4.63
N GLN A 577 12.50 -25.30 -5.34
CA GLN A 577 13.44 -25.29 -6.48
C GLN A 577 12.99 -24.40 -7.64
N SER A 578 11.70 -24.12 -7.76
CA SER A 578 11.17 -23.22 -8.79
C SER A 578 11.48 -21.73 -8.55
N VAL A 579 11.92 -21.36 -7.34
CA VAL A 579 12.43 -20.02 -7.02
C VAL A 579 13.91 -19.93 -7.38
N ASP A 580 14.31 -18.83 -8.01
CA ASP A 580 15.71 -18.55 -8.33
C ASP A 580 16.12 -17.18 -7.78
N LEU A 581 17.42 -16.90 -7.87
CA LEU A 581 17.95 -15.55 -7.62
C LEU A 581 17.40 -14.55 -8.65
N CYS A 582 17.55 -13.25 -8.36
CA CYS A 582 17.39 -12.24 -9.40
C CYS A 582 18.39 -12.50 -10.54
N ASP A 583 18.00 -12.19 -11.76
CA ASP A 583 18.89 -12.30 -12.93
C ASP A 583 19.91 -11.14 -12.93
N ARG A 584 20.91 -11.22 -13.82
CA ARG A 584 21.89 -10.14 -14.07
C ARG A 584 22.56 -9.59 -12.81
N LEU A 585 22.83 -10.44 -11.81
CA LEU A 585 23.50 -10.06 -10.56
C LEU A 585 24.89 -9.42 -10.75
N ASP A 586 25.53 -9.71 -11.89
CA ASP A 586 26.80 -9.10 -12.31
C ASP A 586 26.66 -7.59 -12.61
N GLU A 587 25.42 -7.09 -12.79
CA GLU A 587 25.10 -5.68 -12.97
C GLU A 587 24.58 -5.06 -11.67
N LEU A 588 24.77 -3.74 -11.51
CA LEU A 588 24.14 -3.01 -10.42
C LEU A 588 22.63 -2.85 -10.70
N PRO A 589 21.77 -2.93 -9.67
CA PRO A 589 20.36 -2.69 -9.84
C PRO A 589 20.12 -1.28 -10.39
N THR A 590 19.13 -1.17 -11.25
CA THR A 590 18.66 0.12 -11.77
C THR A 590 17.24 0.37 -11.30
N CYS A 591 16.78 1.62 -11.37
CA CYS A 591 15.43 1.98 -10.93
C CYS A 591 14.35 1.20 -11.66
N ASP A 592 14.59 0.85 -12.92
CA ASP A 592 13.66 0.08 -13.75
C ASP A 592 13.78 -1.43 -13.52
N GLN A 593 14.86 -1.89 -12.86
CA GLN A 593 15.20 -3.31 -12.68
C GLN A 593 16.00 -3.52 -11.39
N ILE A 594 15.31 -3.50 -10.24
CA ILE A 594 15.92 -3.78 -8.93
C ILE A 594 16.20 -5.28 -8.76
N CYS A 595 15.24 -6.12 -9.17
CA CYS A 595 15.38 -7.57 -9.25
C CYS A 595 14.83 -8.04 -10.61
N PRO A 596 15.66 -8.06 -11.68
CA PRO A 596 15.18 -8.52 -12.97
C PRO A 596 14.96 -10.04 -12.95
N PHE A 597 14.01 -10.51 -13.75
CA PHE A 597 13.82 -11.93 -14.03
C PHE A 597 14.31 -12.25 -15.45
N ALA A 598 14.85 -13.44 -15.66
CA ALA A 598 15.27 -13.89 -17.01
C ALA A 598 14.09 -13.82 -17.99
N GLU A 599 14.34 -13.42 -19.25
CA GLU A 599 13.29 -13.20 -20.26
C GLU A 599 12.38 -14.42 -20.49
N GLU A 600 12.91 -15.63 -20.30
CA GLU A 600 12.18 -16.92 -20.40
C GLU A 600 11.45 -17.32 -19.10
N ARG A 601 11.68 -16.60 -17.99
CA ARG A 601 11.14 -16.86 -16.63
C ARG A 601 10.50 -15.59 -16.07
N ARG A 602 9.52 -15.03 -16.79
CA ARG A 602 8.79 -13.81 -16.40
C ARG A 602 8.14 -13.99 -15.01
N GLY A 603 8.73 -13.38 -13.97
CA GLY A 603 8.24 -13.44 -12.59
C GLY A 603 8.46 -14.80 -11.90
N LEU A 604 7.94 -14.91 -10.68
CA LEU A 604 7.84 -16.20 -10.00
C LEU A 604 6.87 -17.11 -10.78
N LYS A 605 7.32 -18.32 -11.14
CA LYS A 605 6.47 -19.32 -11.82
C LYS A 605 5.35 -19.80 -10.89
N ASP A 606 4.24 -20.26 -11.46
CA ASP A 606 3.25 -21.09 -10.77
C ASP A 606 3.97 -22.32 -10.20
N PRO A 607 4.18 -22.40 -8.88
CA PRO A 607 4.97 -23.45 -8.31
C PRO A 607 4.10 -24.71 -8.14
N PRO A 608 4.69 -25.92 -8.22
CA PRO A 608 3.97 -27.11 -7.78
C PRO A 608 3.58 -26.96 -6.30
N PRO A 609 2.49 -27.61 -5.84
CA PRO A 609 2.09 -27.52 -4.45
C PRO A 609 3.19 -28.07 -3.53
N TRP A 610 3.35 -27.46 -2.36
CA TRP A 610 4.27 -27.98 -1.35
C TRP A 610 3.88 -29.42 -0.98
N PRO A 611 4.84 -30.36 -0.94
CA PRO A 611 4.55 -31.72 -0.50
C PRO A 611 4.15 -31.74 0.99
N PRO A 612 3.38 -32.74 1.43
CA PRO A 612 3.17 -33.02 2.85
C PRO A 612 4.48 -33.10 3.63
N MET A 613 4.47 -32.68 4.91
CA MET A 613 5.67 -32.73 5.77
C MET A 613 6.28 -34.13 5.86
N ASP A 614 5.45 -35.17 5.91
CA ASP A 614 5.88 -36.58 6.00
C ASP A 614 6.63 -37.07 4.75
N ASP A 615 6.46 -36.40 3.60
CA ASP A 615 7.21 -36.72 2.38
C ASP A 615 8.59 -36.03 2.35
N VAL A 616 8.84 -35.09 3.27
CA VAL A 616 10.09 -34.32 3.39
C VAL A 616 10.92 -34.77 4.61
N VAL A 617 10.29 -35.21 5.71
CA VAL A 617 10.91 -35.59 6.99
C VAL A 617 11.09 -37.10 7.13
#